data_AF-A0A235G2N7-F1
#
_entry.id   AF-A0A235G2N7-F1
#
_cell.length_a   1.000
_cell.length_b   1.000
_cell.length_c   1.000
_cell.angle_alpha   90.00
_cell.angle_beta   90.00
_cell.angle_gamma   90.00
#
_symmetry.space_group_name_H-M   'P 1'
#
loop_
_entity.id
_entity.type
_entity.pdbx_description
1 polymer ?
#
loop_
_entity_poly.entity_id
_entity_poly.type
_entity_poly.pdbx_seq_one_letter_code
_entity_poly.pdbx_strand_id
1 'polypeptide(L)'
;MTVHGSRRRSRGLRSALTTAIVVTVGGSSVLFASPALSAPTRTVDSAFTAQECEGTEYTPAAPMLEISGLRLKHYNDGNIVPMYGSTDRGASLATDAPVCGVRDVSGVAKSEWMYCTDFDLDPCSGVEEGLPVDKEHDVLGPTEPSSGNPTLTTNDQLVISWLLQNPAKWGNDVADNSSENARSARQGLVWCISDYNNPLMGEFRGLCDEFLGTAEQARIVALMKVTQTLDLVRKTPTTGSLKVVDTAVFTLSTNMYGKKIDVRASGGATLTVCDKNSDARLNGNNLTVRGSGSGETDVDLCLTAKTGGDYSVTADVVPDAVENLHWNTAGAQCQVFASFDTVSPRRINVDASVEYGSGSTTPTTPVTTTPVNTPVIVIPIIPIVPVIPIIIPAPQQPAPQQPSVVVPVTVIQAPAAPAAPAAVAPRQATGPRPTAIDGGSAQQNSSGTSGIALAGLGLIGLAGVGALAIRRTRA
;
A
#
# COMPACT_ATOMS: atom_id res chain seq x y z
N MET A 1 53.58 31.13 22.73
CA MET A 1 53.25 31.50 24.12
C MET A 1 51.81 31.10 24.39
N THR A 2 51.67 30.24 25.39
CA THR A 2 50.46 29.57 25.88
C THR A 2 49.41 30.56 26.38
N VAL A 3 48.14 30.31 26.05
CA VAL A 3 47.02 30.72 26.91
C VAL A 3 46.07 29.53 27.04
N HIS A 4 46.23 28.85 28.18
CA HIS A 4 45.28 27.88 28.72
C HIS A 4 44.29 28.62 29.61
N GLY A 5 43.01 28.26 29.52
CA GLY A 5 42.05 28.64 30.55
C GLY A 5 40.66 28.12 30.26
N SER A 6 40.21 27.12 31.01
CA SER A 6 38.98 27.25 31.81
C SER A 6 38.65 25.91 32.49
N ARG A 7 38.49 25.99 33.82
CA ARG A 7 38.00 24.96 34.74
C ARG A 7 36.52 24.65 34.47
N ARG A 8 36.07 23.42 34.76
CA ARG A 8 34.88 23.22 35.61
C ARG A 8 34.81 21.83 36.24
N ARG A 9 34.36 21.86 37.50
CA ARG A 9 34.18 20.77 38.47
C ARG A 9 32.87 20.01 38.25
N SER A 10 32.87 18.83 38.86
CA SER A 10 31.81 17.85 39.09
C SER A 10 30.47 18.36 39.64
N ARG A 11 29.40 17.61 39.30
CA ARG A 11 28.16 17.27 40.03
C ARG A 11 27.36 16.39 39.05
N GLY A 12 27.14 15.09 39.27
CA GLY A 12 26.33 14.56 40.36
C GLY A 12 24.86 14.67 39.98
N LEU A 13 24.35 13.76 39.15
CA LEU A 13 22.91 13.64 38.88
C LEU A 13 22.46 12.20 39.18
N ARG A 14 21.82 12.06 40.33
CA ARG A 14 20.88 10.97 40.62
C ARG A 14 19.59 11.30 39.88
N SER A 15 19.02 10.35 39.15
CA SER A 15 17.62 10.43 38.73
C SER A 15 16.96 9.08 38.88
N ALA A 16 15.79 9.15 39.49
CA ALA A 16 15.00 8.06 40.02
C ALA A 16 14.37 7.22 38.90
N LEU A 17 14.43 5.91 39.07
CA LEU A 17 13.63 4.94 38.33
C LEU A 17 12.15 5.20 38.69
N THR A 18 11.36 5.58 37.69
CA THR A 18 9.89 5.58 37.80
C THR A 18 9.37 4.51 36.86
N THR A 19 8.88 3.42 37.43
CA THR A 19 8.32 2.27 36.73
C THR A 19 6.93 2.64 36.20
N ALA A 20 6.81 2.86 34.89
CA ALA A 20 5.51 2.97 34.21
C ALA A 20 5.14 1.60 33.65
N ILE A 21 4.05 1.02 34.15
CA ILE A 21 3.42 -0.18 33.62
C ILE A 21 2.72 0.23 32.31
N VAL A 22 3.28 -0.19 31.18
CA VAL A 22 2.65 -0.05 29.86
C VAL A 22 1.68 -1.22 29.69
N VAL A 23 0.38 -0.92 29.64
CA VAL A 23 -0.65 -1.82 29.12
C VAL A 23 -0.47 -1.87 27.61
N THR A 24 0.12 -2.95 27.11
CA THR A 24 0.24 -3.24 25.68
C THR A 24 -1.14 -3.58 25.11
N VAL A 25 -1.83 -2.57 24.58
CA VAL A 25 -2.78 -2.80 23.48
C VAL A 25 -1.92 -3.01 22.24
N GLY A 26 -1.80 -4.26 21.80
CA GLY A 26 -1.04 -4.66 20.64
C GLY A 26 -1.68 -4.12 19.36
N GLY A 27 -1.42 -2.85 19.05
CA GLY A 27 -1.61 -2.31 17.72
C GLY A 27 -0.50 -2.86 16.83
N SER A 28 -0.80 -3.89 16.03
CA SER A 28 0.04 -4.31 14.92
C SER A 28 0.17 -3.15 13.94
N SER A 29 1.17 -2.31 14.16
CA SER A 29 1.64 -1.37 13.16
C SER A 29 2.30 -2.23 12.10
N VAL A 30 1.58 -2.55 11.03
CA VAL A 30 2.19 -3.12 9.83
C VAL A 30 3.11 -2.04 9.30
N LEU A 31 4.39 -2.12 9.67
CA LEU A 31 5.44 -1.32 9.07
C LEU A 31 5.46 -1.70 7.58
N PHE A 32 5.15 -0.73 6.71
CA PHE A 32 5.24 -0.86 5.25
C PHE A 32 6.70 -0.95 4.76
N ALA A 33 7.58 -1.61 5.51
CA ALA A 33 8.81 -2.12 4.95
C ALA A 33 8.42 -3.37 4.16
N SER A 34 8.08 -3.18 2.88
CA SER A 34 7.91 -4.30 1.97
C SER A 34 9.17 -5.17 2.05
N PRO A 35 9.05 -6.51 2.21
CA PRO A 35 10.20 -7.37 2.01
C PRO A 35 10.75 -7.10 0.60
N ALA A 36 12.08 -7.23 0.45
CA ALA A 36 12.71 -7.26 -0.87
C ALA A 36 11.87 -8.12 -1.81
N LEU A 37 11.53 -7.60 -2.99
CA LEU A 37 10.68 -8.28 -3.96
C LEU A 37 11.20 -9.71 -4.14
N SER A 38 10.34 -10.68 -3.84
CA SER A 38 10.65 -12.08 -4.14
C SER A 38 10.75 -12.21 -5.65
N ALA A 39 11.75 -12.93 -6.15
CA ALA A 39 11.99 -13.17 -7.58
C ALA A 39 10.68 -13.48 -8.32
N PRO A 40 10.53 -13.03 -9.59
CA PRO A 40 9.29 -13.11 -10.32
C PRO A 40 8.74 -14.54 -10.32
N THR A 41 7.41 -14.64 -10.16
CA THR A 41 6.72 -15.95 -10.09
C THR A 41 6.78 -16.73 -11.40
N ARG A 42 7.23 -16.09 -12.49
CA ARG A 42 7.42 -16.71 -13.79
C ARG A 42 8.56 -16.05 -14.56
N THR A 43 9.53 -16.84 -14.99
CA THR A 43 10.54 -16.43 -15.97
C THR A 43 9.90 -16.31 -17.36
N VAL A 44 10.20 -15.23 -18.06
CA VAL A 44 9.81 -15.02 -19.45
C VAL A 44 10.95 -15.51 -20.35
N ASP A 45 10.69 -16.54 -21.15
CA ASP A 45 11.74 -17.22 -21.93
C ASP A 45 12.07 -16.56 -23.27
N SER A 46 11.30 -15.55 -23.69
CA SER A 46 11.46 -14.89 -24.99
C SER A 46 11.43 -13.37 -24.86
N ALA A 47 12.15 -12.69 -25.75
CA ALA A 47 12.06 -11.25 -25.89
C ALA A 47 10.61 -10.80 -26.09
N PHE A 48 10.27 -9.63 -25.56
CA PHE A 48 8.94 -9.04 -25.70
C PHE A 48 9.03 -7.52 -25.84
N THR A 49 7.96 -6.91 -26.34
CA THR A 49 7.80 -5.46 -26.37
C THR A 49 6.97 -5.04 -25.17
N ALA A 50 7.55 -4.24 -24.27
CA ALA A 50 6.85 -3.65 -23.16
C ALA A 50 5.84 -2.60 -23.64
N GLN A 51 4.79 -2.37 -22.84
CA GLN A 51 3.85 -1.28 -23.13
C GLN A 51 4.48 0.08 -22.81
N GLU A 52 3.95 1.13 -23.40
CA GLU A 52 4.30 2.49 -23.00
C GLU A 52 3.76 2.80 -21.59
N CYS A 53 4.44 3.69 -20.87
CA CYS A 53 3.92 4.25 -19.65
C CYS A 53 2.73 5.18 -19.93
N GLU A 54 1.84 5.30 -18.94
CA GLU A 54 0.65 6.15 -18.98
C GLU A 54 0.99 7.59 -19.41
N GLY A 55 0.23 8.15 -20.36
CA GLY A 55 0.39 9.55 -20.76
C GLY A 55 1.66 9.86 -21.54
N THR A 56 2.31 8.87 -22.15
CA THR A 56 3.42 9.12 -23.09
C THR A 56 2.90 9.91 -24.28
N GLU A 57 3.49 11.09 -24.54
CA GLU A 57 3.02 12.05 -25.56
C GLU A 57 3.83 11.99 -26.88
N TYR A 58 4.86 11.14 -26.92
CA TYR A 58 5.66 10.86 -28.10
C TYR A 58 5.67 9.36 -28.40
N THR A 59 6.31 8.94 -29.49
CA THR A 59 6.45 7.51 -29.82
C THR A 59 7.86 7.05 -29.52
N PRO A 60 8.10 6.29 -28.42
CA PRO A 60 9.41 5.74 -28.13
C PRO A 60 9.91 4.86 -29.27
N ALA A 61 11.22 4.91 -29.52
CA ALA A 61 11.83 4.04 -30.53
C ALA A 61 11.69 2.57 -30.12
N ALA A 62 11.50 1.67 -31.10
CA ALA A 62 11.31 0.24 -30.82
C ALA A 62 12.37 -0.38 -29.88
N PRO A 63 13.69 -0.07 -29.99
CA PRO A 63 14.70 -0.59 -29.07
C PRO A 63 14.49 -0.17 -27.61
N MET A 64 13.84 0.97 -27.34
CA MET A 64 13.53 1.41 -25.98
C MET A 64 12.49 0.48 -25.31
N LEU A 65 11.52 0.00 -26.09
CA LEU A 65 10.44 -0.89 -25.62
C LEU A 65 10.79 -2.38 -25.69
N GLU A 66 11.79 -2.75 -26.49
CA GLU A 66 12.19 -4.15 -26.65
C GLU A 66 12.99 -4.66 -25.44
N ILE A 67 12.42 -5.63 -24.73
CA ILE A 67 13.05 -6.30 -23.60
C ILE A 67 13.64 -7.62 -24.07
N SER A 68 14.92 -7.59 -24.43
CA SER A 68 15.69 -8.72 -24.95
C SER A 68 17.11 -8.76 -24.33
N GLY A 69 17.85 -9.85 -24.55
CA GLY A 69 19.24 -9.99 -24.09
C GLY A 69 19.42 -9.76 -22.58
N LEU A 70 20.35 -8.87 -22.22
CA LEU A 70 20.60 -8.52 -20.82
C LEU A 70 19.40 -7.85 -20.13
N ARG A 71 18.61 -7.04 -20.86
CA ARG A 71 17.39 -6.42 -20.32
C ARG A 71 16.38 -7.48 -19.90
N LEU A 72 16.17 -8.51 -20.73
CA LEU A 72 15.31 -9.64 -20.39
C LEU A 72 15.84 -10.43 -19.19
N LYS A 73 17.17 -10.61 -19.10
CA LYS A 73 17.78 -11.24 -17.93
C LYS A 73 17.46 -10.45 -16.66
N HIS A 74 17.65 -9.13 -16.66
CA HIS A 74 17.38 -8.30 -15.49
C HIS A 74 15.89 -8.25 -15.13
N TYR A 75 15.00 -8.16 -16.11
CA TYR A 75 13.56 -8.32 -15.89
C TYR A 75 13.25 -9.64 -15.18
N ASN A 76 13.82 -10.76 -15.64
CA ASN A 76 13.64 -12.08 -15.06
C ASN A 76 14.32 -12.26 -13.69
N ASP A 77 15.33 -11.45 -13.37
CA ASP A 77 15.95 -11.41 -12.05
C ASP A 77 15.09 -10.60 -11.04
N GLY A 78 13.98 -9.99 -11.49
CA GLY A 78 13.07 -9.19 -10.66
C GLY A 78 13.43 -7.70 -10.60
N ASN A 79 14.39 -7.26 -11.43
CA ASN A 79 14.78 -5.87 -11.51
C ASN A 79 13.81 -5.08 -12.39
N ILE A 80 13.67 -3.79 -12.09
CA ILE A 80 13.03 -2.87 -13.04
C ILE A 80 14.00 -2.55 -14.16
N VAL A 81 13.51 -2.52 -15.40
CA VAL A 81 14.31 -2.23 -16.59
C VAL A 81 13.92 -0.85 -17.10
N PRO A 82 14.82 0.16 -17.04
CA PRO A 82 14.60 1.47 -17.65
C PRO A 82 14.34 1.35 -19.15
N MET A 83 13.44 2.17 -19.69
CA MET A 83 13.07 2.18 -21.11
C MET A 83 13.31 3.53 -21.78
N TYR A 84 12.74 4.61 -21.23
CA TYR A 84 12.82 5.96 -21.79
C TYR A 84 12.43 7.03 -20.76
N GLY A 85 12.80 8.28 -20.99
CA GLY A 85 12.46 9.42 -20.12
C GLY A 85 11.12 10.10 -20.47
N SER A 86 10.70 11.08 -19.66
CA SER A 86 9.42 11.77 -19.88
C SER A 86 9.33 12.59 -21.18
N THR A 87 10.46 12.92 -21.82
CA THR A 87 10.55 13.80 -23.00
C THR A 87 11.18 13.08 -24.20
N ASP A 88 10.77 13.44 -25.43
CA ASP A 88 11.38 12.94 -26.66
C ASP A 88 12.71 13.65 -26.96
N ARG A 89 13.74 13.37 -26.16
CA ARG A 89 15.12 13.76 -26.49
C ARG A 89 15.83 12.69 -27.34
N GLY A 90 15.09 11.78 -27.95
CA GLY A 90 15.62 10.59 -28.59
C GLY A 90 16.32 9.66 -27.60
N ALA A 91 17.16 8.75 -28.09
CA ALA A 91 18.04 7.91 -27.27
C ALA A 91 19.20 8.72 -26.64
N SER A 92 19.03 10.01 -26.35
CA SER A 92 20.06 10.77 -25.63
C SER A 92 20.22 10.17 -24.24
N LEU A 93 21.47 9.94 -23.88
CA LEU A 93 21.90 9.02 -22.83
C LEU A 93 21.71 9.59 -21.41
N ALA A 94 21.25 10.85 -21.30
CA ALA A 94 20.73 11.46 -20.09
C ALA A 94 19.20 11.59 -20.22
N THR A 95 18.46 10.59 -19.75
CA THR A 95 17.01 10.69 -19.59
C THR A 95 16.69 11.45 -18.31
N ASP A 96 16.09 12.64 -18.45
CA ASP A 96 15.59 13.41 -17.31
C ASP A 96 14.48 12.63 -16.60
N ALA A 97 14.48 12.68 -15.26
CA ALA A 97 13.40 12.13 -14.46
C ALA A 97 12.05 12.85 -14.73
N PRO A 98 10.91 12.14 -14.66
CA PRO A 98 10.78 10.71 -14.35
C PRO A 98 11.09 9.81 -15.55
N VAL A 99 11.38 8.55 -15.25
CA VAL A 99 11.82 7.53 -16.22
C VAL A 99 10.78 6.43 -16.31
N CYS A 100 10.36 6.06 -17.51
CA CYS A 100 9.52 4.90 -17.73
C CYS A 100 10.35 3.62 -17.61
N GLY A 101 9.94 2.70 -16.76
CA GLY A 101 10.55 1.38 -16.59
C GLY A 101 9.52 0.26 -16.66
N VAL A 102 9.97 -0.98 -16.90
CA VAL A 102 9.12 -2.17 -16.93
C VAL A 102 9.62 -3.23 -15.95
N ARG A 103 8.70 -3.89 -15.25
CA ARG A 103 9.01 -5.02 -14.38
C ARG A 103 7.86 -6.01 -14.29
N ASP A 104 8.12 -7.16 -13.70
CA ASP A 104 7.09 -8.16 -13.44
C ASP A 104 6.26 -7.78 -12.21
N VAL A 105 4.94 -7.73 -12.40
CA VAL A 105 3.97 -7.51 -11.32
C VAL A 105 2.97 -8.64 -11.37
N SER A 106 3.15 -9.63 -10.49
CA SER A 106 2.31 -10.83 -10.44
C SER A 106 2.23 -11.58 -11.78
N GLY A 107 3.36 -11.72 -12.48
CA GLY A 107 3.44 -12.46 -13.75
C GLY A 107 3.02 -11.65 -14.99
N VAL A 108 2.87 -10.33 -14.86
CA VAL A 108 2.53 -9.42 -15.95
C VAL A 108 3.61 -8.35 -16.05
N ALA A 109 4.15 -8.15 -17.26
CA ALA A 109 5.04 -7.03 -17.55
C ALA A 109 4.26 -5.72 -17.45
N LYS A 110 4.55 -4.93 -16.41
CA LYS A 110 3.90 -3.65 -16.14
C LYS A 110 4.92 -2.54 -16.35
N SER A 111 4.57 -1.59 -17.22
CA SER A 111 5.33 -0.37 -17.43
C SER A 111 4.80 0.74 -16.54
N GLU A 112 5.70 1.47 -15.88
CA GLU A 112 5.35 2.55 -14.96
C GLU A 112 6.41 3.66 -14.91
N TRP A 113 5.95 4.88 -14.59
CA TRP A 113 6.84 5.99 -14.34
C TRP A 113 7.53 5.84 -12.99
N MET A 114 8.85 5.90 -13.02
CA MET A 114 9.72 5.91 -11.87
C MET A 114 10.14 7.35 -11.57
N TYR A 115 9.95 7.76 -10.31
CA TYR A 115 10.26 9.11 -9.85
C TYR A 115 11.47 9.10 -8.95
N CYS A 116 12.33 10.10 -9.10
CA CYS A 116 13.58 10.12 -8.36
C CYS A 116 13.49 10.88 -7.04
N THR A 117 14.34 10.52 -6.09
CA THR A 117 14.39 11.17 -4.77
C THR A 117 15.77 11.68 -4.37
N ASP A 118 16.67 11.91 -5.33
CA ASP A 118 17.98 12.50 -5.08
C ASP A 118 18.32 13.51 -6.18
N PHE A 119 18.00 14.78 -5.99
CA PHE A 119 18.10 15.80 -7.04
C PHE A 119 19.53 15.95 -7.61
N ASP A 120 20.56 15.76 -6.79
CA ASP A 120 21.97 15.96 -7.17
C ASP A 120 22.61 14.78 -7.91
N LEU A 121 21.98 13.60 -7.89
CA LEU A 121 22.54 12.39 -8.51
C LEU A 121 22.11 12.27 -9.97
N ASP A 122 22.68 11.32 -10.70
CA ASP A 122 22.29 11.06 -12.08
C ASP A 122 21.08 10.12 -12.14
N PRO A 123 20.05 10.37 -12.97
CA PRO A 123 18.98 9.39 -13.18
C PRO A 123 19.48 8.00 -13.59
N CYS A 124 20.66 7.88 -14.22
CA CYS A 124 21.24 6.59 -14.62
C CYS A 124 20.25 5.68 -15.36
N SER A 125 19.58 6.25 -16.38
CA SER A 125 18.45 5.61 -17.04
C SER A 125 18.57 5.54 -18.56
N GLY A 126 19.63 6.14 -19.12
CA GLY A 126 20.10 5.79 -20.46
C GLY A 126 20.49 4.32 -20.49
N VAL A 127 20.36 3.67 -21.65
CA VAL A 127 20.66 2.24 -21.79
C VAL A 127 21.69 2.01 -22.89
N GLU A 128 22.84 1.44 -22.53
CA GLU A 128 23.86 0.96 -23.46
C GLU A 128 24.11 -0.54 -23.23
N GLU A 129 24.17 -1.32 -24.32
CA GLU A 129 24.34 -2.79 -24.27
C GLU A 129 23.31 -3.52 -23.37
N GLY A 130 22.17 -2.89 -23.09
CA GLY A 130 21.12 -3.42 -22.22
C GLY A 130 21.31 -3.14 -20.73
N LEU A 131 22.29 -2.31 -20.37
CA LEU A 131 22.58 -1.86 -19.02
C LEU A 131 22.36 -0.34 -18.86
N PRO A 132 21.99 0.13 -17.65
CA PRO A 132 21.94 1.56 -17.37
C PRO A 132 23.31 2.23 -17.55
N VAL A 133 23.32 3.50 -17.96
CA VAL A 133 24.52 4.36 -18.00
C VAL A 133 24.26 5.67 -17.25
N ASP A 134 25.31 6.28 -16.71
CA ASP A 134 25.26 7.66 -16.22
C ASP A 134 25.48 8.69 -17.35
N LYS A 135 25.43 9.99 -17.04
CA LYS A 135 25.68 11.09 -17.99
C LYS A 135 27.09 11.10 -18.57
N GLU A 136 28.05 10.42 -17.94
CA GLU A 136 29.41 10.25 -18.43
C GLU A 136 29.54 9.06 -19.40
N HIS A 137 28.47 8.28 -19.60
CA HIS A 137 28.43 7.04 -20.38
C HIS A 137 29.17 5.86 -19.73
N ASP A 138 29.38 5.91 -18.42
CA ASP A 138 29.91 4.75 -17.72
C ASP A 138 28.79 3.72 -17.55
N VAL A 139 29.02 2.50 -18.04
CA VAL A 139 28.08 1.38 -17.91
C VAL A 139 27.96 0.96 -16.45
N LEU A 140 26.73 0.89 -15.98
CA LEU A 140 26.36 0.60 -14.61
C LEU A 140 25.86 -0.84 -14.45
N GLY A 141 25.63 -1.23 -13.19
CA GLY A 141 24.90 -2.43 -12.87
C GLY A 141 23.41 -2.31 -13.19
N PRO A 142 22.65 -3.42 -13.08
CA PRO A 142 21.20 -3.36 -13.22
C PRO A 142 20.57 -2.42 -12.19
N THR A 143 19.35 -1.94 -12.49
CA THR A 143 18.55 -1.17 -11.53
C THR A 143 17.92 -2.13 -10.52
N GLU A 144 18.63 -2.38 -9.42
CA GLU A 144 18.27 -3.38 -8.42
C GLU A 144 17.30 -2.82 -7.37
N PRO A 145 16.42 -3.66 -6.79
CA PRO A 145 15.60 -3.29 -5.64
C PRO A 145 16.46 -2.81 -4.46
N SER A 146 16.07 -1.68 -3.88
CA SER A 146 16.65 -1.10 -2.67
C SER A 146 15.66 -1.19 -1.51
N SER A 147 16.18 -1.16 -0.28
CA SER A 147 15.36 -1.06 0.94
C SER A 147 14.74 0.32 1.14
N GLY A 148 15.19 1.32 0.37
CA GLY A 148 14.76 2.70 0.55
C GLY A 148 15.75 3.70 -0.02
N ASN A 149 15.39 4.98 0.07
CA ASN A 149 16.37 6.04 0.10
C ASN A 149 16.75 6.31 1.58
N PRO A 150 18.02 6.14 1.97
CA PRO A 150 18.47 6.32 3.35
C PRO A 150 18.39 7.76 3.87
N THR A 151 18.21 8.75 2.99
CA THR A 151 18.03 10.16 3.38
C THR A 151 16.59 10.47 3.82
N LEU A 152 15.63 9.61 3.46
CA LEU A 152 14.20 9.82 3.73
C LEU A 152 13.75 9.19 5.04
N THR A 153 12.98 9.93 5.84
CA THR A 153 12.27 9.37 6.98
C THR A 153 11.07 8.53 6.53
N THR A 154 10.52 7.68 7.41
CA THR A 154 9.29 6.94 7.11
C THR A 154 8.13 7.84 6.72
N ASN A 155 8.01 9.03 7.34
CA ASN A 155 6.93 9.96 6.99
C ASN A 155 7.13 10.53 5.57
N ASP A 156 8.37 10.83 5.19
CA ASP A 156 8.70 11.34 3.84
C ASP A 156 8.31 10.31 2.77
N GLN A 157 8.62 9.03 3.03
CA GLN A 157 8.22 7.94 2.14
C GLN A 157 6.69 7.80 2.03
N LEU A 158 5.94 8.02 3.11
CA LEU A 158 4.47 8.03 3.07
C LEU A 158 3.93 9.20 2.25
N VAL A 159 4.53 10.39 2.36
CA VAL A 159 4.12 11.56 1.57
C VAL A 159 4.40 11.33 0.09
N ILE A 160 5.61 10.88 -0.26
CA ILE A 160 5.98 10.54 -1.65
C ILE A 160 5.05 9.45 -2.20
N SER A 161 4.79 8.41 -1.42
CA SER A 161 3.84 7.35 -1.81
C SER A 161 2.44 7.92 -2.13
N TRP A 162 1.94 8.85 -1.33
CA TRP A 162 0.65 9.50 -1.60
C TRP A 162 0.68 10.37 -2.87
N LEU A 163 1.73 11.18 -3.07
CA LEU A 163 1.88 12.07 -4.24
C LEU A 163 1.91 11.31 -5.57
N LEU A 164 2.47 10.11 -5.56
CA LEU A 164 2.60 9.28 -6.76
C LEU A 164 1.31 8.49 -7.04
N GLN A 165 0.47 8.27 -6.01
CA GLN A 165 -0.85 7.65 -6.09
C GLN A 165 -1.99 8.63 -6.42
N ASN A 166 -1.83 9.91 -6.08
CA ASN A 166 -2.90 10.89 -6.14
C ASN A 166 -2.52 12.07 -7.03
N PRO A 167 -3.47 12.69 -7.76
CA PRO A 167 -3.23 13.99 -8.36
C PRO A 167 -3.00 15.03 -7.25
N ALA A 168 -2.02 15.89 -7.45
CA ALA A 168 -1.70 16.96 -6.50
C ALA A 168 -1.65 18.32 -7.24
N LYS A 169 -1.87 19.41 -6.51
CA LYS A 169 -1.79 20.74 -7.10
C LYS A 169 -0.33 21.18 -7.20
N TRP A 170 0.05 21.79 -8.32
CA TRP A 170 1.35 22.44 -8.50
C TRP A 170 1.18 23.72 -9.33
N GLY A 171 1.15 24.87 -8.67
CA GLY A 171 0.82 26.13 -9.34
C GLY A 171 -0.58 26.09 -9.98
N ASN A 172 -0.64 26.26 -11.29
CA ASN A 172 -1.87 26.14 -12.09
C ASN A 172 -2.06 24.74 -12.70
N ASP A 173 -1.09 23.85 -12.49
CA ASP A 173 -1.08 22.51 -13.07
C ASP A 173 -1.54 21.45 -12.06
N VAL A 174 -1.90 20.28 -12.59
CA VAL A 174 -2.13 19.07 -11.81
C VAL A 174 -0.93 18.16 -11.99
N ALA A 175 -0.28 17.82 -10.88
CA ALA A 175 0.82 16.89 -10.81
C ALA A 175 0.29 15.44 -10.87
N ASP A 176 0.34 14.84 -12.05
CA ASP A 176 -0.02 13.45 -12.31
C ASP A 176 0.78 12.81 -13.47
N ASN A 177 0.29 11.72 -14.06
CA ASN A 177 0.95 11.03 -15.18
C ASN A 177 0.43 11.46 -16.57
N SER A 178 -0.55 12.36 -16.64
CA SER A 178 -1.36 12.62 -17.85
C SER A 178 -0.58 13.25 -19.01
N SER A 179 0.50 13.98 -18.73
CA SER A 179 1.34 14.68 -19.69
C SER A 179 2.76 14.85 -19.15
N GLU A 180 3.70 15.24 -20.00
CA GLU A 180 5.06 15.59 -19.64
C GLU A 180 5.09 16.65 -18.53
N ASN A 181 4.37 17.76 -18.70
CA ASN A 181 4.33 18.84 -17.72
C ASN A 181 3.75 18.38 -16.37
N ALA A 182 2.69 17.56 -16.39
CA ALA A 182 2.11 17.01 -15.18
C ALA A 182 3.10 16.09 -14.44
N ARG A 183 3.88 15.30 -15.19
CA ARG A 183 4.92 14.42 -14.64
C ARG A 183 6.09 15.22 -14.06
N SER A 184 6.53 16.28 -14.74
CA SER A 184 7.56 17.18 -14.22
C SER A 184 7.10 17.89 -12.95
N ALA A 185 5.84 18.34 -12.89
CA ALA A 185 5.25 18.91 -11.68
C ALA A 185 5.23 17.89 -10.52
N ARG A 186 4.88 16.64 -10.81
CA ARG A 186 4.93 15.54 -9.83
C ARG A 186 6.36 15.24 -9.36
N GLN A 187 7.34 15.22 -10.26
CA GLN A 187 8.75 15.07 -9.91
C GLN A 187 9.24 16.23 -9.00
N GLY A 188 8.80 17.46 -9.28
CA GLY A 188 9.05 18.62 -8.42
C GLY A 188 8.50 18.44 -7.00
N LEU A 189 7.25 17.95 -6.86
CA LEU A 189 6.67 17.65 -5.55
C LEU A 189 7.42 16.54 -4.80
N VAL A 190 7.92 15.52 -5.50
CA VAL A 190 8.77 14.49 -4.89
C VAL A 190 10.06 15.12 -4.34
N TRP A 191 10.73 15.97 -5.13
CA TRP A 191 11.93 16.69 -4.68
C TRP A 191 11.66 17.71 -3.58
N CYS A 192 10.45 18.27 -3.48
CA CYS A 192 10.06 19.09 -2.33
C CYS A 192 10.10 18.31 -1.01
N ILE A 193 10.02 16.98 -1.04
CA ILE A 193 10.16 16.13 0.13
C ILE A 193 11.59 15.63 0.28
N SER A 194 12.18 15.07 -0.78
CA SER A 194 13.49 14.44 -0.68
C SER A 194 14.66 15.43 -0.62
N ASP A 195 14.52 16.58 -1.26
CA ASP A 195 15.63 17.50 -1.58
C ASP A 195 15.29 18.96 -1.23
N TYR A 196 14.34 19.21 -0.33
CA TYR A 196 13.91 20.58 0.02
C TYR A 196 15.08 21.54 0.32
N ASN A 197 16.09 21.04 1.05
CA ASN A 197 17.25 21.82 1.46
C ASN A 197 18.37 21.89 0.42
N ASN A 198 18.21 21.22 -0.73
CA ASN A 198 19.16 21.30 -1.83
C ASN A 198 19.29 22.76 -2.31
N PRO A 199 20.52 23.29 -2.50
CA PRO A 199 20.73 24.64 -3.00
C PRO A 199 20.13 24.90 -4.39
N LEU A 200 20.14 23.89 -5.27
CA LEU A 200 19.59 23.97 -6.63
C LEU A 200 18.04 24.01 -6.62
N MET A 201 17.41 23.53 -5.54
CA MET A 201 15.96 23.65 -5.32
C MET A 201 15.53 25.03 -4.81
N GLY A 202 16.47 25.99 -4.64
CA GLY A 202 16.21 27.29 -4.02
C GLY A 202 15.06 28.08 -4.65
N GLU A 203 14.91 28.04 -5.98
CA GLU A 203 13.83 28.71 -6.70
C GLU A 203 12.48 27.99 -6.58
N PHE A 204 12.48 26.69 -6.27
CA PHE A 204 11.28 25.86 -6.11
C PHE A 204 10.73 25.86 -4.68
N ARG A 205 11.50 26.28 -3.68
CA ARG A 205 11.09 26.23 -2.26
C ARG A 205 9.79 26.96 -1.98
N GLY A 206 9.55 28.11 -2.61
CA GLY A 206 8.29 28.85 -2.47
C GLY A 206 7.08 28.02 -2.90
N LEU A 207 7.21 27.27 -4.00
CA LEU A 207 6.16 26.34 -4.47
C LEU A 207 6.04 25.13 -3.55
N CYS A 208 7.16 24.59 -3.05
CA CYS A 208 7.13 23.51 -2.06
C CYS A 208 6.36 23.93 -0.80
N ASP A 209 6.63 25.12 -0.26
CA ASP A 209 5.95 25.62 0.94
C ASP A 209 4.46 25.89 0.69
N GLU A 210 4.10 26.39 -0.51
CA GLU A 210 2.72 26.69 -0.88
C GLU A 210 1.87 25.42 -1.05
N PHE A 211 2.37 24.42 -1.78
CA PHE A 211 1.59 23.24 -2.18
C PHE A 211 1.83 22.00 -1.32
N LEU A 212 2.96 21.95 -0.63
CA LEU A 212 3.38 20.79 0.15
C LEU A 212 4.06 21.23 1.46
N GLY A 213 3.59 22.33 2.05
CA GLY A 213 4.06 22.79 3.35
C GLY A 213 3.79 21.80 4.48
N THR A 214 4.33 22.08 5.67
CA THR A 214 4.29 21.17 6.83
C THR A 214 2.88 20.70 7.21
N ALA A 215 1.88 21.57 7.11
CA ALA A 215 0.49 21.22 7.41
C ALA A 215 -0.07 20.19 6.42
N GLU A 216 0.27 20.32 5.14
CA GLU A 216 -0.19 19.41 4.10
C GLU A 216 0.53 18.05 4.20
N GLN A 217 1.84 18.06 4.44
CA GLN A 217 2.59 16.84 4.71
C GLN A 217 2.03 16.10 5.93
N ALA A 218 1.72 16.81 7.03
CA ALA A 218 1.12 16.21 8.21
C ALA A 218 -0.27 15.62 7.94
N ARG A 219 -1.09 16.30 7.11
CA ARG A 219 -2.39 15.79 6.66
C ARG A 219 -2.23 14.51 5.86
N ILE A 220 -1.31 14.47 4.90
CA ILE A 220 -1.03 13.29 4.08
C ILE A 220 -0.54 12.12 4.94
N VAL A 221 0.40 12.36 5.86
CA VAL A 221 0.90 11.33 6.78
C VAL A 221 -0.24 10.77 7.64
N ALA A 222 -1.15 11.62 8.13
CA ALA A 222 -2.30 11.18 8.91
C ALA A 222 -3.23 10.28 8.09
N LEU A 223 -3.45 10.58 6.81
CA LEU A 223 -4.24 9.74 5.89
C LEU A 223 -3.56 8.40 5.60
N MET A 224 -2.27 8.41 5.31
CA MET A 224 -1.52 7.19 4.94
C MET A 224 -1.31 6.24 6.13
N LYS A 225 -1.45 6.71 7.36
CA LYS A 225 -1.38 5.89 8.58
C LYS A 225 -2.73 5.35 9.05
N VAL A 226 -3.83 5.62 8.34
CA VAL A 226 -5.14 5.08 8.71
C VAL A 226 -5.15 3.58 8.48
N THR A 227 -5.30 2.82 9.56
CA THR A 227 -5.63 1.40 9.48
C THR A 227 -7.10 1.28 9.10
N GLN A 228 -7.40 0.60 8.00
CA GLN A 228 -8.79 0.33 7.60
C GLN A 228 -9.42 -0.67 8.58
N THR A 229 -10.63 -0.38 9.04
CA THR A 229 -11.31 -1.19 10.05
C THR A 229 -12.71 -1.60 9.63
N LEU A 230 -13.04 -2.85 9.95
CA LEU A 230 -14.36 -3.43 9.86
C LEU A 230 -14.50 -4.39 11.04
N ASP A 231 -15.43 -4.10 11.93
CA ASP A 231 -15.80 -4.97 13.04
C ASP A 231 -17.31 -5.12 13.11
N LEU A 232 -17.77 -6.28 13.58
CA LEU A 232 -19.20 -6.59 13.70
C LEU A 232 -19.46 -7.30 15.01
N VAL A 233 -20.22 -6.64 15.89
CA VAL A 233 -20.49 -7.16 17.23
C VAL A 233 -21.99 -7.20 17.47
N ARG A 234 -22.49 -8.27 18.10
CA ARG A 234 -23.87 -8.34 18.56
C ARG A 234 -24.07 -7.42 19.77
N LYS A 235 -24.92 -6.40 19.62
CA LYS A 235 -25.27 -5.43 20.66
C LYS A 235 -26.50 -5.88 21.47
N THR A 236 -27.54 -6.37 20.81
CA THR A 236 -28.78 -6.82 21.47
C THR A 236 -29.28 -8.14 20.87
N PRO A 237 -29.56 -9.16 21.70
CA PRO A 237 -29.18 -9.24 23.11
C PRO A 237 -27.66 -9.42 23.17
N THR A 238 -27.02 -8.90 24.21
CA THR A 238 -25.56 -9.07 24.36
C THR A 238 -25.22 -10.55 24.60
N THR A 239 -26.10 -11.28 25.31
CA THR A 239 -26.02 -12.73 25.56
C THR A 239 -27.41 -13.39 25.51
N GLY A 240 -27.46 -14.70 25.27
CA GLY A 240 -28.70 -15.48 25.24
C GLY A 240 -29.44 -15.44 23.90
N SER A 241 -30.65 -16.01 23.89
CA SER A 241 -31.51 -16.11 22.71
C SER A 241 -32.67 -15.12 22.74
N LEU A 242 -33.19 -14.79 21.56
CA LEU A 242 -34.38 -13.95 21.37
C LEU A 242 -35.62 -14.80 21.08
N LYS A 243 -36.81 -14.25 21.28
CA LYS A 243 -38.02 -14.87 20.72
C LYS A 243 -38.08 -14.57 19.23
N VAL A 244 -38.65 -15.48 18.45
CA VAL A 244 -39.01 -15.21 17.05
C VAL A 244 -39.77 -13.90 16.97
N VAL A 245 -39.53 -13.11 15.91
CA VAL A 245 -40.00 -11.74 15.67
C VAL A 245 -39.37 -10.61 16.51
N ASP A 246 -38.63 -10.92 17.58
CA ASP A 246 -37.84 -9.89 18.26
C ASP A 246 -36.69 -9.42 17.34
N THR A 247 -36.28 -8.17 17.51
CA THR A 247 -35.19 -7.58 16.73
C THR A 247 -33.86 -7.78 17.44
N ALA A 248 -32.91 -8.47 16.80
CA ALA A 248 -31.52 -8.43 17.22
C ALA A 248 -30.83 -7.19 16.63
N VAL A 249 -29.91 -6.59 17.38
CA VAL A 249 -29.11 -5.45 16.95
C VAL A 249 -27.66 -5.85 16.91
N PHE A 250 -27.01 -5.58 15.78
CA PHE A 250 -25.57 -5.74 15.57
C PHE A 250 -24.96 -4.37 15.29
N THR A 251 -23.83 -4.05 15.90
CA THR A 251 -23.09 -2.82 15.59
C THR A 251 -21.97 -3.16 14.65
N LEU A 252 -21.97 -2.55 13.47
CA LEU A 252 -20.87 -2.59 12.51
C LEU A 252 -20.03 -1.32 12.68
N SER A 253 -18.77 -1.45 13.09
CA SER A 253 -17.83 -0.33 13.22
C SER A 253 -16.90 -0.30 12.01
N THR A 254 -16.79 0.86 11.33
CA THR A 254 -15.92 0.99 10.15
C THR A 254 -15.47 2.42 9.87
N ASN A 255 -14.28 2.58 9.29
CA ASN A 255 -13.78 3.84 8.72
C ASN A 255 -13.70 3.82 7.18
N MET A 256 -14.27 2.80 6.52
CA MET A 256 -14.29 2.67 5.05
C MET A 256 -15.47 3.43 4.42
N TYR A 257 -15.44 4.76 4.57
CA TYR A 257 -16.50 5.64 4.10
C TYR A 257 -16.68 5.60 2.57
N GLY A 258 -17.93 5.69 2.12
CA GLY A 258 -18.28 5.66 0.69
C GLY A 258 -18.10 4.31 0.00
N LYS A 259 -17.50 3.32 0.67
CA LYS A 259 -17.36 1.95 0.15
C LYS A 259 -18.66 1.17 0.23
N LYS A 260 -18.79 0.21 -0.69
CA LYS A 260 -19.83 -0.81 -0.64
C LYS A 260 -19.32 -1.97 0.22
N ILE A 261 -19.92 -2.12 1.39
CA ILE A 261 -19.73 -3.26 2.28
C ILE A 261 -20.87 -4.23 1.99
N ASP A 262 -20.57 -5.46 1.57
CA ASP A 262 -21.57 -6.50 1.36
C ASP A 262 -21.93 -7.08 2.73
N VAL A 263 -23.18 -6.90 3.14
CA VAL A 263 -23.71 -7.33 4.42
C VAL A 263 -24.85 -8.29 4.17
N ARG A 264 -24.76 -9.49 4.74
CA ARG A 264 -25.71 -10.58 4.51
C ARG A 264 -26.20 -11.15 5.82
N ALA A 265 -27.49 -11.49 5.86
CA ALA A 265 -28.08 -12.29 6.91
C ALA A 265 -28.29 -13.73 6.42
N SER A 266 -28.03 -14.71 7.28
CA SER A 266 -28.30 -16.11 6.98
C SER A 266 -29.80 -16.46 7.10
N GLY A 267 -30.19 -17.65 6.64
CA GLY A 267 -31.51 -18.23 6.91
C GLY A 267 -32.71 -17.44 6.38
N GLY A 268 -32.52 -16.49 5.46
CA GLY A 268 -33.59 -15.64 4.93
C GLY A 268 -34.13 -14.61 5.93
N ALA A 269 -33.39 -14.34 7.02
CA ALA A 269 -33.73 -13.27 7.95
C ALA A 269 -33.66 -11.89 7.27
N THR A 270 -34.47 -10.95 7.76
CA THR A 270 -34.52 -9.59 7.22
C THR A 270 -33.53 -8.71 7.97
N LEU A 271 -32.63 -8.06 7.23
CA LEU A 271 -31.64 -7.12 7.74
C LEU A 271 -31.95 -5.71 7.27
N THR A 272 -31.92 -4.75 8.20
CA THR A 272 -32.14 -3.32 7.92
C THR A 272 -31.20 -2.48 8.77
N VAL A 273 -30.95 -1.23 8.39
CA VAL A 273 -30.32 -0.27 9.31
C VAL A 273 -31.35 0.15 10.35
N CYS A 274 -31.01 0.08 11.64
CA CYS A 274 -31.94 0.33 12.74
C CYS A 274 -32.54 1.75 12.68
N ASP A 275 -31.68 2.75 12.45
CA ASP A 275 -32.10 4.16 12.40
C ASP A 275 -32.16 4.67 10.96
N LYS A 276 -33.35 5.14 10.56
CA LYS A 276 -33.60 5.71 9.22
C LYS A 276 -32.84 7.00 8.93
N ASN A 277 -32.30 7.65 9.96
CA ASN A 277 -31.50 8.88 9.88
C ASN A 277 -30.01 8.65 10.14
N SER A 278 -29.55 7.40 10.13
CA SER A 278 -28.12 7.11 10.25
C SER A 278 -27.36 7.57 9.00
N ASP A 279 -26.07 7.84 9.16
CA ASP A 279 -25.14 8.09 8.06
C ASP A 279 -24.91 6.86 7.17
N ALA A 280 -25.62 5.76 7.40
CA ALA A 280 -25.51 4.52 6.67
C ALA A 280 -26.76 4.23 5.82
N ARG A 281 -26.54 3.67 4.64
CA ARG A 281 -27.60 3.25 3.73
C ARG A 281 -27.39 1.81 3.32
N LEU A 282 -28.39 0.97 3.55
CA LEU A 282 -28.42 -0.41 3.09
C LEU A 282 -29.36 -0.53 1.88
N ASN A 283 -28.81 -0.89 0.72
CA ASN A 283 -29.56 -1.15 -0.50
C ASN A 283 -29.33 -2.60 -0.97
N GLY A 284 -30.34 -3.45 -0.76
CA GLY A 284 -30.16 -4.90 -0.82
C GLY A 284 -29.14 -5.33 0.24
N ASN A 285 -28.05 -5.95 -0.19
CA ASN A 285 -26.94 -6.35 0.68
C ASN A 285 -25.80 -5.32 0.72
N ASN A 286 -25.90 -4.18 0.03
CA ASN A 286 -24.81 -3.21 0.00
C ASN A 286 -25.05 -2.12 1.04
N LEU A 287 -24.25 -2.13 2.10
CA LEU A 287 -24.16 -1.04 3.07
C LEU A 287 -23.12 -0.02 2.58
N THR A 288 -23.50 1.26 2.62
CA THR A 288 -22.56 2.38 2.43
C THR A 288 -22.67 3.31 3.60
N VAL A 289 -21.54 3.62 4.23
CA VAL A 289 -21.43 4.53 5.38
C VAL A 289 -20.88 5.86 4.90
N ARG A 290 -21.54 6.96 5.25
CA ARG A 290 -21.06 8.31 5.01
C ARG A 290 -20.18 8.74 6.17
N GLY A 291 -19.13 9.49 5.84
CA GLY A 291 -18.19 10.01 6.82
C GLY A 291 -16.90 10.42 6.12
N SER A 292 -15.93 10.85 6.92
CA SER A 292 -14.61 11.27 6.47
C SER A 292 -13.62 11.18 7.62
N GLY A 293 -12.34 11.01 7.31
CA GLY A 293 -11.27 10.96 8.30
C GLY A 293 -10.89 9.54 8.72
N SER A 294 -10.13 9.44 9.82
CA SER A 294 -9.53 8.19 10.29
C SER A 294 -10.31 7.47 11.39
N GLY A 295 -11.24 8.17 12.03
CA GLY A 295 -12.10 7.61 13.07
C GLY A 295 -13.09 6.60 12.52
N GLU A 296 -13.57 5.70 13.37
CA GLU A 296 -14.60 4.72 13.02
C GLU A 296 -16.00 5.32 13.20
N THR A 297 -16.96 4.76 12.48
CA THR A 297 -18.38 5.04 12.65
C THR A 297 -19.12 3.74 12.89
N ASP A 298 -19.95 3.77 13.94
CA ASP A 298 -20.81 2.67 14.34
C ASP A 298 -22.14 2.75 13.60
N VAL A 299 -22.55 1.62 13.02
CA VAL A 299 -23.82 1.45 12.33
C VAL A 299 -24.58 0.29 12.95
N ASP A 300 -25.73 0.58 13.55
CA ASP A 300 -26.59 -0.45 14.10
C ASP A 300 -27.45 -1.08 12.99
N LEU A 301 -27.28 -2.40 12.83
CA LEU A 301 -27.99 -3.27 11.91
C LEU A 301 -29.02 -4.11 12.68
N CYS A 302 -30.27 -3.99 12.29
CA CYS A 302 -31.42 -4.66 12.88
C CYS A 302 -31.77 -5.91 12.08
N LEU A 303 -31.68 -7.07 12.73
CA LEU A 303 -32.01 -8.38 12.18
C LEU A 303 -33.35 -8.85 12.76
N THR A 304 -34.23 -9.37 11.92
CA THR A 304 -35.49 -10.02 12.34
C THR A 304 -35.66 -11.38 11.65
N ALA A 305 -36.07 -12.37 12.43
CA ALA A 305 -36.29 -13.74 11.95
C ALA A 305 -37.74 -14.18 12.15
N LYS A 306 -38.26 -14.99 11.21
CA LYS A 306 -39.63 -15.53 11.23
C LYS A 306 -39.73 -16.96 11.78
N THR A 307 -38.60 -17.62 11.94
CA THR A 307 -38.49 -18.99 12.45
C THR A 307 -37.40 -19.07 13.50
N GLY A 308 -37.51 -20.00 14.45
CA GLY A 308 -36.43 -20.27 15.41
C GLY A 308 -35.20 -20.87 14.72
N GLY A 309 -34.03 -20.74 15.35
CA GLY A 309 -32.75 -21.23 14.86
C GLY A 309 -31.62 -20.21 15.04
N ASP A 310 -30.42 -20.59 14.61
CA ASP A 310 -29.24 -19.74 14.62
C ASP A 310 -29.16 -18.90 13.34
N TYR A 311 -28.98 -17.60 13.51
CA TYR A 311 -28.80 -16.65 12.42
C TYR A 311 -27.48 -15.92 12.59
N SER A 312 -26.83 -15.61 11.48
CA SER A 312 -25.61 -14.82 11.44
C SER A 312 -25.76 -13.64 10.51
N VAL A 313 -25.09 -12.55 10.86
CA VAL A 313 -24.83 -11.42 10.00
C VAL A 313 -23.36 -11.47 9.64
N THR A 314 -23.05 -11.42 8.36
CA THR A 314 -21.68 -11.30 7.85
C THR A 314 -21.54 -9.96 7.16
N ALA A 315 -20.40 -9.31 7.34
CA ALA A 315 -20.02 -8.14 6.56
C ALA A 315 -18.69 -8.40 5.86
N ASP A 316 -18.58 -8.00 4.61
CA ASP A 316 -17.36 -8.13 3.83
C ASP A 316 -17.11 -6.90 2.95
N VAL A 317 -15.84 -6.54 2.82
CA VAL A 317 -15.41 -5.39 2.02
C VAL A 317 -14.00 -5.64 1.51
N VAL A 318 -13.75 -5.19 0.29
CA VAL A 318 -12.40 -5.06 -0.23
C VAL A 318 -11.98 -3.62 0.04
N PRO A 319 -10.96 -3.40 0.89
CA PRO A 319 -10.49 -2.06 1.11
C PRO A 319 -9.91 -1.43 -0.15
N ASP A 320 -9.57 -0.14 -0.08
CA ASP A 320 -8.91 0.50 -1.22
C ASP A 320 -7.56 -0.14 -1.52
N ALA A 321 -7.34 -0.41 -2.81
CA ALA A 321 -6.02 -0.76 -3.30
C ALA A 321 -5.01 0.28 -2.82
N VAL A 322 -3.98 -0.19 -2.11
CA VAL A 322 -2.83 0.63 -1.77
C VAL A 322 -1.74 0.28 -2.76
N GLU A 323 -1.16 1.29 -3.40
CA GLU A 323 0.07 1.05 -4.15
C GLU A 323 1.22 1.00 -3.14
N ASN A 324 1.93 -0.12 -3.14
CA ASN A 324 3.15 -0.27 -2.37
C ASN A 324 4.28 0.40 -3.13
N LEU A 325 4.97 1.29 -2.43
CA LEU A 325 6.16 1.95 -2.94
C LEU A 325 7.34 0.98 -2.86
N HIS A 326 8.02 0.83 -3.99
CA HIS A 326 9.27 0.07 -4.13
C HIS A 326 10.38 1.02 -4.56
N TRP A 327 11.57 0.77 -4.03
CA TRP A 327 12.75 1.58 -4.29
C TRP A 327 13.71 0.81 -5.19
N ASN A 328 14.33 1.45 -6.16
CA ASN A 328 15.34 0.82 -7.01
C ASN A 328 16.50 1.78 -7.29
N THR A 329 17.70 1.25 -7.52
CA THR A 329 18.89 2.06 -7.84
C THR A 329 19.87 1.26 -8.69
N ALA A 330 20.61 1.95 -9.57
CA ALA A 330 21.68 1.38 -10.39
C ALA A 330 23.09 1.66 -9.81
N GLY A 331 23.18 1.95 -8.51
CA GLY A 331 24.44 2.23 -7.82
C GLY A 331 24.40 3.53 -7.01
N ALA A 332 25.40 3.76 -6.17
CA ALA A 332 25.42 4.91 -5.26
C ALA A 332 25.53 6.28 -5.95
N GLN A 333 26.01 6.31 -7.19
CA GLN A 333 26.08 7.50 -8.05
C GLN A 333 24.75 7.83 -8.73
N CYS A 334 23.76 6.94 -8.63
CA CYS A 334 22.49 7.01 -9.32
C CYS A 334 21.35 7.40 -8.38
N GLN A 335 20.37 8.11 -8.92
CA GLN A 335 19.15 8.46 -8.22
C GLN A 335 18.42 7.19 -7.74
N VAL A 336 17.84 7.25 -6.54
CA VAL A 336 16.93 6.22 -6.07
C VAL A 336 15.55 6.47 -6.67
N PHE A 337 15.03 5.45 -7.35
CA PHE A 337 13.73 5.48 -8.02
C PHE A 337 12.63 4.90 -7.15
N ALA A 338 11.55 5.66 -7.00
CA ALA A 338 10.25 5.24 -6.51
C ALA A 338 9.42 4.59 -7.63
N SER A 339 8.92 3.37 -7.41
CA SER A 339 8.06 2.58 -8.31
C SER A 339 6.89 1.93 -7.54
N PHE A 340 5.84 1.45 -8.21
CA PHE A 340 4.57 1.09 -7.56
C PHE A 340 3.94 -0.22 -8.00
N ASP A 341 3.62 -1.05 -7.00
CA ASP A 341 2.69 -2.15 -7.19
C ASP A 341 1.37 -1.87 -6.53
N THR A 342 0.32 -1.86 -7.35
CA THR A 342 -1.04 -1.93 -6.85
C THR A 342 -1.23 -3.30 -6.22
N VAL A 343 -1.13 -3.38 -4.89
CA VAL A 343 -1.52 -4.57 -4.16
C VAL A 343 -3.01 -4.44 -3.88
N SER A 344 -3.80 -5.33 -4.46
CA SER A 344 -5.19 -5.46 -4.06
C SER A 344 -5.22 -5.96 -2.61
N PRO A 345 -5.70 -5.16 -1.64
CA PRO A 345 -5.74 -5.59 -0.25
C PRO A 345 -6.59 -6.83 -0.13
N ARG A 346 -6.24 -7.66 0.85
CA ARG A 346 -7.03 -8.81 1.21
C ARG A 346 -8.42 -8.33 1.65
N ARG A 347 -9.47 -9.00 1.15
CA ARG A 347 -10.85 -8.81 1.62
C ARG A 347 -10.90 -8.96 3.15
N ILE A 348 -11.53 -8.01 3.82
CA ILE A 348 -11.86 -8.10 5.24
C ILE A 348 -13.25 -8.70 5.34
N ASN A 349 -13.41 -9.71 6.20
CA ASN A 349 -14.68 -10.36 6.47
C ASN A 349 -14.85 -10.54 7.98
N VAL A 350 -16.02 -10.19 8.47
CA VAL A 350 -16.42 -10.31 9.87
C VAL A 350 -17.81 -10.93 9.97
N ASP A 351 -18.09 -11.61 11.06
CA ASP A 351 -19.38 -12.22 11.32
C ASP A 351 -19.77 -12.14 12.79
N ALA A 352 -21.08 -12.11 13.04
CA ALA A 352 -21.66 -12.22 14.36
C ALA A 352 -22.98 -12.99 14.29
N SER A 353 -23.34 -13.70 15.35
CA SER A 353 -24.53 -14.58 15.36
C SER A 353 -25.47 -14.32 16.52
N VAL A 354 -26.73 -14.71 16.36
CA VAL A 354 -27.78 -14.69 17.38
C VAL A 354 -28.68 -15.92 17.23
N GLU A 355 -29.09 -16.47 18.35
CA GLU A 355 -30.06 -17.57 18.39
C GLU A 355 -31.47 -17.02 18.61
N TYR A 356 -32.42 -17.51 17.82
CA TYR A 356 -33.85 -17.30 18.03
C TYR A 356 -34.47 -18.59 18.58
N GLY A 357 -35.01 -18.53 19.80
CA GLY A 357 -35.68 -19.65 20.43
C GLY A 357 -36.87 -20.14 19.59
N SER A 358 -37.09 -21.45 19.55
CA SER A 358 -38.29 -22.01 18.91
C SER A 358 -39.53 -21.54 19.68
N GLY A 359 -40.44 -20.85 18.98
CA GLY A 359 -41.67 -20.30 19.55
C GLY A 359 -42.69 -21.36 20.00
N SER A 360 -42.29 -22.40 20.72
CA SER A 360 -43.22 -23.35 21.33
C SER A 360 -43.75 -22.78 22.64
N THR A 361 -44.85 -22.05 22.57
CA THR A 361 -45.72 -21.85 23.74
C THR A 361 -46.41 -23.17 24.05
N THR A 362 -45.69 -24.13 24.66
CA THR A 362 -46.38 -25.21 25.36
C THR A 362 -47.02 -24.57 26.59
N PRO A 363 -48.36 -24.60 26.76
CA PRO A 363 -48.99 -24.05 27.95
C PRO A 363 -48.46 -24.81 29.16
N THR A 364 -47.76 -24.14 30.07
CA THR A 364 -47.40 -24.73 31.36
C THR A 364 -48.69 -24.82 32.17
N THR A 365 -49.28 -26.02 32.22
CA THR A 365 -50.35 -26.33 33.18
C THR A 365 -49.82 -26.04 34.59
N PRO A 366 -50.51 -25.28 35.45
CA PRO A 366 -50.04 -25.03 36.80
C PRO A 366 -49.94 -26.35 37.55
N VAL A 367 -48.71 -26.77 37.85
CA VAL A 367 -48.45 -27.93 38.71
C VAL A 367 -48.87 -27.54 40.12
N THR A 368 -49.99 -28.11 40.57
CA THR A 368 -50.38 -28.05 41.98
C THR A 368 -49.41 -28.93 42.75
N THR A 369 -48.46 -28.30 43.46
CA THR A 369 -47.52 -29.00 44.33
C THR A 369 -48.23 -29.40 45.63
N THR A 370 -48.59 -30.67 45.77
CA THR A 370 -48.96 -31.26 47.05
C THR A 370 -47.69 -31.41 47.90
N PRO A 371 -47.65 -30.95 49.16
CA PRO A 371 -46.47 -31.10 50.01
C PRO A 371 -46.26 -32.56 50.38
N VAL A 372 -45.14 -33.14 49.96
CA VAL A 372 -44.68 -34.47 50.39
C VAL A 372 -43.66 -34.29 51.50
N ASN A 373 -44.06 -34.61 52.73
CA ASN A 373 -43.14 -34.79 53.86
C ASN A 373 -42.27 -36.01 53.61
N THR A 374 -40.99 -35.79 53.30
CA THR A 374 -39.99 -36.86 53.19
C THR A 374 -39.06 -36.79 54.41
N PRO A 375 -38.82 -37.89 55.14
CA PRO A 375 -37.97 -37.89 56.33
C PRO A 375 -36.49 -37.67 55.96
N VAL A 376 -35.82 -36.82 56.76
CA VAL A 376 -34.39 -36.52 56.67
C VAL A 376 -33.59 -37.74 57.12
N ILE A 377 -32.83 -38.35 56.20
CA ILE A 377 -31.80 -39.36 56.50
C ILE A 377 -30.46 -38.63 56.60
N VAL A 378 -29.86 -38.64 57.79
CA VAL A 378 -28.51 -38.13 58.06
C VAL A 378 -27.50 -39.22 57.73
N ILE A 379 -26.62 -38.97 56.74
CA ILE A 379 -25.50 -39.85 56.40
C ILE A 379 -24.20 -39.21 56.92
N PRO A 380 -23.34 -39.92 57.67
CA PRO A 380 -22.08 -39.38 58.19
C PRO A 380 -21.03 -39.21 57.08
N ILE A 381 -20.34 -38.08 57.11
CA ILE A 381 -19.28 -37.68 56.19
C ILE A 381 -17.97 -38.41 56.56
N ILE A 382 -17.38 -39.13 55.60
CA ILE A 382 -16.02 -39.71 55.71
C ILE A 382 -15.02 -38.71 55.10
N PRO A 383 -13.90 -38.38 55.77
CA PRO A 383 -12.91 -37.45 55.24
C PRO A 383 -12.08 -38.07 54.10
N ILE A 384 -11.99 -37.35 52.98
CA ILE A 384 -11.19 -37.73 51.80
C ILE A 384 -9.75 -37.19 51.97
N VAL A 385 -8.77 -38.08 51.84
CA VAL A 385 -7.33 -37.80 51.84
C VAL A 385 -6.90 -37.27 50.46
N PRO A 386 -6.06 -36.23 50.36
CA PRO A 386 -5.58 -35.73 49.07
C PRO A 386 -4.53 -36.66 48.46
N VAL A 387 -4.80 -37.13 47.23
CA VAL A 387 -3.84 -37.90 46.40
C VAL A 387 -3.00 -36.92 45.59
N ILE A 388 -1.67 -37.01 45.74
CA ILE A 388 -0.68 -36.26 44.95
C ILE A 388 -0.54 -36.93 43.57
N PRO A 389 -0.64 -36.21 42.45
CA PRO A 389 -0.41 -36.80 41.13
C PRO A 389 1.08 -37.03 40.87
N ILE A 390 1.42 -38.27 40.50
CA ILE A 390 2.73 -38.69 39.99
C ILE A 390 2.82 -38.28 38.52
N ILE A 391 3.87 -37.52 38.15
CA ILE A 391 4.18 -37.14 36.78
C ILE A 391 4.92 -38.31 36.11
N ILE A 392 4.33 -38.88 35.06
CA ILE A 392 4.97 -39.88 34.19
C ILE A 392 5.64 -39.13 33.03
N PRO A 393 6.94 -39.35 32.73
CA PRO A 393 7.60 -38.71 31.60
C PRO A 393 7.11 -39.29 30.27
N ALA A 394 6.86 -38.39 29.31
CA ALA A 394 6.44 -38.75 27.95
C ALA A 394 7.55 -39.49 27.18
N PRO A 395 7.19 -40.47 26.31
CA PRO A 395 8.16 -41.16 25.48
C PRO A 395 8.71 -40.24 24.38
N GLN A 396 10.04 -40.27 24.21
CA GLN A 396 10.75 -39.53 23.17
C GLN A 396 10.39 -40.04 21.78
N GLN A 397 10.06 -39.10 20.89
CA GLN A 397 9.75 -39.32 19.49
C GLN A 397 11.03 -39.59 18.67
N PRO A 398 11.07 -40.61 17.79
CA PRO A 398 12.23 -40.86 16.93
C PRO A 398 12.44 -39.76 15.88
N ALA A 399 13.71 -39.49 15.56
CA ALA A 399 14.14 -38.54 14.54
C ALA A 399 13.63 -38.91 13.13
N PRO A 400 13.34 -37.92 12.26
CA PRO A 400 12.91 -38.18 10.89
C PRO A 400 14.07 -38.74 10.04
N GLN A 401 13.81 -39.88 9.38
CA GLN A 401 14.69 -40.46 8.37
C GLN A 401 14.61 -39.66 7.06
N GLN A 402 15.76 -39.29 6.50
CA GLN A 402 15.88 -38.71 5.16
C GLN A 402 15.48 -39.74 4.09
N PRO A 403 14.61 -39.40 3.12
CA PRO A 403 14.37 -40.26 1.96
C PRO A 403 15.56 -40.21 0.99
N SER A 404 15.99 -41.39 0.55
CA SER A 404 17.03 -41.60 -0.44
C SER A 404 16.62 -41.09 -1.82
N VAL A 405 17.56 -40.39 -2.47
CA VAL A 405 17.47 -39.89 -3.85
C VAL A 405 17.48 -41.07 -4.82
N VAL A 406 16.44 -41.19 -5.64
CA VAL A 406 16.44 -42.01 -6.87
C VAL A 406 16.53 -41.05 -8.05
N VAL A 407 17.63 -41.12 -8.80
CA VAL A 407 17.85 -40.36 -10.04
C VAL A 407 17.20 -41.13 -11.19
N PRO A 408 16.17 -40.61 -11.88
CA PRO A 408 15.75 -41.15 -13.15
C PRO A 408 16.67 -40.67 -14.27
N VAL A 409 17.30 -41.64 -14.96
CA VAL A 409 18.02 -41.41 -16.22
C VAL A 409 16.99 -41.03 -17.30
N THR A 410 17.03 -39.78 -17.76
CA THR A 410 16.18 -39.30 -18.86
C THR A 410 16.96 -39.38 -20.17
N VAL A 411 16.40 -40.10 -21.15
CA VAL A 411 16.92 -40.23 -22.52
C VAL A 411 16.69 -38.92 -23.26
N ILE A 412 17.74 -38.33 -23.82
CA ILE A 412 17.69 -37.11 -24.63
C ILE A 412 17.10 -37.47 -26.01
N GLN A 413 15.87 -37.01 -26.29
CA GLN A 413 15.36 -36.89 -27.65
C GLN A 413 15.51 -35.43 -28.11
N ALA A 414 16.04 -35.26 -29.32
CA ALA A 414 16.25 -33.94 -29.94
C ALA A 414 14.91 -33.20 -30.14
N PRO A 415 14.80 -31.90 -29.78
CA PRO A 415 13.58 -31.14 -30.02
C PRO A 415 13.33 -30.91 -31.52
N ALA A 416 12.11 -31.19 -31.95
CA ALA A 416 11.60 -30.82 -33.25
C ALA A 416 11.47 -29.28 -33.38
N ALA A 417 11.64 -28.78 -34.60
CA ALA A 417 11.58 -27.35 -34.93
C ALA A 417 10.25 -26.69 -34.48
N PRO A 418 10.27 -25.48 -33.90
CA PRO A 418 9.05 -24.81 -33.46
C PRO A 418 8.12 -24.47 -34.62
N ALA A 419 6.85 -24.86 -34.48
CA ALA A 419 5.76 -24.40 -35.33
C ALA A 419 5.47 -22.91 -35.07
N ALA A 420 5.15 -22.18 -36.12
CA ALA A 420 4.81 -20.75 -36.05
C ALA A 420 3.62 -20.50 -35.08
N PRO A 421 3.72 -19.51 -34.18
CA PRO A 421 2.63 -19.22 -33.24
C PRO A 421 1.42 -18.62 -33.95
N ALA A 422 0.24 -19.14 -33.60
CA ALA A 422 -1.05 -18.61 -34.02
C ALA A 422 -1.31 -17.23 -33.40
N ALA A 423 -1.97 -16.35 -34.17
CA ALA A 423 -2.35 -15.02 -33.73
C ALA A 423 -3.24 -15.07 -32.48
N VAL A 424 -2.73 -14.55 -31.36
CA VAL A 424 -3.49 -14.39 -30.12
C VAL A 424 -4.23 -13.07 -30.18
N ALA A 425 -5.56 -13.11 -30.07
CA ALA A 425 -6.40 -11.92 -29.99
C ALA A 425 -6.01 -11.05 -28.77
N PRO A 426 -6.02 -9.71 -28.90
CA PRO A 426 -5.64 -8.81 -27.81
C PRO A 426 -6.56 -8.99 -26.60
N ARG A 427 -5.97 -9.22 -25.42
CA ARG A 427 -6.70 -9.18 -24.13
C ARG A 427 -7.03 -7.73 -23.77
N GLN A 428 -8.20 -7.54 -23.15
CA GLN A 428 -8.71 -6.25 -22.72
C GLN A 428 -7.77 -5.54 -21.75
N ALA A 429 -7.69 -4.21 -21.89
CA ALA A 429 -6.97 -3.32 -20.98
C ALA A 429 -7.40 -3.53 -19.53
N THR A 430 -6.43 -3.61 -18.62
CA THR A 430 -6.64 -3.41 -17.19
C THR A 430 -7.39 -2.08 -17.00
N GLY A 431 -8.47 -2.09 -16.22
CA GLY A 431 -9.36 -0.95 -16.05
C GLY A 431 -8.65 0.32 -15.53
N PRO A 432 -9.32 1.49 -15.59
CA PRO A 432 -8.75 2.75 -15.14
C PRO A 432 -8.29 2.66 -13.68
N ARG A 433 -7.16 3.33 -13.38
CA ARG A 433 -6.62 3.51 -12.03
C ARG A 433 -7.73 3.99 -11.08
N PRO A 434 -7.81 3.49 -9.84
CA PRO A 434 -8.80 3.97 -8.88
C PRO A 434 -8.69 5.49 -8.76
N THR A 435 -9.74 6.21 -9.15
CA THR A 435 -9.84 7.65 -8.86
C THR A 435 -9.87 7.83 -7.35
N ALA A 436 -9.09 8.80 -6.87
CA ALA A 436 -8.77 9.13 -5.48
C ALA A 436 -9.88 8.87 -4.43
N ILE A 437 -9.43 8.60 -3.21
CA ILE A 437 -10.21 8.80 -1.98
C ILE A 437 -10.81 10.20 -2.07
N ASP A 438 -12.13 10.29 -2.07
CA ASP A 438 -12.91 11.54 -2.13
C ASP A 438 -12.67 12.35 -0.84
N GLY A 439 -11.51 12.99 -0.79
CA GLY A 439 -11.10 13.89 0.26
C GLY A 439 -11.78 15.24 0.07
N GLY A 440 -13.05 15.30 0.45
CA GLY A 440 -13.77 16.53 0.78
C GLY A 440 -13.83 17.58 -0.33
N SER A 441 -15.01 17.72 -0.92
CA SER A 441 -15.45 18.84 -1.76
C SER A 441 -14.70 20.16 -1.52
N ALA A 442 -13.70 20.45 -2.35
CA ALA A 442 -13.27 21.82 -2.61
C ALA A 442 -14.36 22.45 -3.48
N GLN A 443 -15.22 23.21 -2.82
CA GLN A 443 -16.33 23.96 -3.39
C GLN A 443 -15.82 24.86 -4.52
N GLN A 444 -15.97 24.42 -5.77
CA GLN A 444 -15.75 25.24 -6.96
C GLN A 444 -16.85 26.29 -7.04
N ASN A 445 -16.56 27.49 -6.55
CA ASN A 445 -17.29 28.72 -6.87
C ASN A 445 -16.31 29.90 -6.81
N SER A 446 -15.82 30.34 -7.95
CA SER A 446 -16.01 31.74 -8.34
C SER A 446 -15.69 31.96 -9.82
N SER A 447 -16.54 32.79 -10.37
CA SER A 447 -16.67 33.28 -11.74
C SER A 447 -15.46 34.08 -12.23
N GLY A 448 -15.32 34.13 -13.55
CA GLY A 448 -14.11 34.57 -14.24
C GLY A 448 -13.78 36.06 -14.17
N THR A 449 -12.54 36.36 -14.54
CA THR A 449 -12.19 37.51 -15.37
C THR A 449 -10.85 37.26 -16.08
N SER A 450 -10.87 37.49 -17.38
CA SER A 450 -9.82 37.71 -18.39
C SER A 450 -8.33 37.72 -18.00
N GLY A 451 -7.56 36.88 -18.71
CA GLY A 451 -6.43 37.31 -19.56
C GLY A 451 -5.11 37.69 -18.89
N ILE A 452 -4.06 36.92 -19.17
CA ILE A 452 -2.82 37.32 -19.87
C ILE A 452 -2.02 36.04 -20.11
N ALA A 453 -1.67 35.80 -21.38
CA ALA A 453 -0.74 34.77 -21.80
C ALA A 453 0.69 35.15 -21.39
N LEU A 454 1.37 34.27 -20.65
CA LEU A 454 2.83 34.30 -20.50
C LEU A 454 3.38 33.01 -21.11
N ALA A 455 3.66 33.10 -22.41
CA ALA A 455 4.58 32.22 -23.07
C ALA A 455 6.01 32.54 -22.59
N GLY A 456 6.77 31.50 -22.26
CA GLY A 456 8.23 31.58 -22.14
C GLY A 456 8.74 31.42 -20.72
N LEU A 457 9.21 30.21 -20.42
CA LEU A 457 10.43 29.91 -19.67
C LEU A 457 10.74 28.41 -19.83
N GLY A 458 11.01 28.02 -21.07
CA GLY A 458 11.71 26.79 -21.40
C GLY A 458 12.99 27.18 -22.12
N LEU A 459 14.14 26.97 -21.47
CA LEU A 459 15.52 26.87 -21.98
C LEU A 459 16.51 27.43 -20.94
N ILE A 460 17.11 26.54 -20.16
CA ILE A 460 18.49 26.74 -19.70
C ILE A 460 19.28 25.51 -20.14
N GLY A 461 19.86 25.61 -21.34
CA GLY A 461 20.92 24.73 -21.79
C GLY A 461 22.25 25.20 -21.21
N LEU A 462 22.92 24.32 -20.47
CA LEU A 462 24.33 24.46 -20.12
C LEU A 462 25.18 24.02 -21.32
N ALA A 463 25.70 25.00 -22.06
CA ALA A 463 26.80 24.79 -23.00
C ALA A 463 27.96 25.70 -22.60
N GLY A 464 29.07 25.09 -22.18
CA GLY A 464 30.29 25.79 -21.81
C GLY A 464 31.05 26.34 -23.01
N VAL A 465 31.75 27.45 -22.82
CA VAL A 465 32.98 27.80 -23.56
C VAL A 465 33.87 28.64 -22.65
N GLY A 466 35.12 28.22 -22.49
CA GLY A 466 36.17 28.97 -21.82
C GLY A 466 37.56 28.60 -22.33
N ALA A 467 37.73 28.51 -23.65
CA ALA A 467 39.04 28.38 -24.28
C ALA A 467 39.78 29.73 -24.22
N LEU A 468 40.92 29.75 -23.52
CA LEU A 468 41.86 30.87 -23.43
C LEU A 468 42.51 31.16 -24.79
N ALA A 469 42.28 32.37 -25.31
CA ALA A 469 42.98 32.92 -26.47
C ALA A 469 44.27 33.66 -26.05
N ILE A 470 45.40 33.18 -26.57
CA ILE A 470 46.73 33.78 -26.46
C ILE A 470 46.80 35.06 -27.31
N ARG A 471 47.04 36.21 -26.68
CA ARG A 471 47.43 37.47 -27.35
C ARG A 471 48.93 37.44 -27.65
N ARG A 472 49.29 37.45 -28.94
CA ARG A 472 50.62 37.87 -29.43
C ARG A 472 50.51 39.30 -29.93
N THR A 473 51.20 40.23 -29.25
CA THR A 473 51.45 41.59 -29.71
C THR A 473 52.64 41.61 -30.67
N ARG A 474 52.48 42.32 -31.79
CA ARG A 474 53.55 42.90 -32.60
C ARG A 474 53.18 44.35 -32.88
N ALA A 475 53.86 45.26 -32.19
CA ALA A 475 54.33 46.58 -32.62
C ALA A 475 55.35 47.03 -31.59
#